data_AF-A0A397W8C8-F1
#
_entry.id   AF-A0A397W8C8-F1
#
_cell.length_a   1.000
_cell.length_b   1.000
_cell.length_c   1.000
_cell.angle_alpha   90.00
_cell.angle_beta   90.00
_cell.angle_gamma   90.00
#
_symmetry.space_group_name_H-M   'P 1'
#
loop_
_entity.id
_entity.type
_entity.pdbx_description
1 polymer ?
#
loop_
_entity_poly.entity_id
_entity_poly.type
_entity_poly.pdbx_seq_one_letter_code
_entity_poly.pdbx_strand_id
1 'polypeptide(L)'
;MLKISNRKHQSHKASQCSVDKRKAAQHEKYIIEINQTMMQINDDELQLVYQDIIQQSNSQEKNKVECHQKLIDFVKKLPDNHLKSAINLFDTMRYTKGQNKGNLLSPFLQNKALNFINSSLYKVGQDSDSLIRNNKALKNKLHVAHIVMNNFEESAFGKLMLVGFTNCTSSKSSLFGVGTSRCIQQK
;
A
#
# COMPACT_ATOMS: atom_id res chain seq x y z
N MET A 1 16.77 -13.17 -13.96
CA MET A 1 17.31 -13.39 -12.60
C MET A 1 18.72 -12.82 -12.54
N LEU A 2 18.95 -11.78 -11.73
CA LEU A 2 20.30 -11.22 -11.54
C LEU A 2 21.13 -12.20 -10.70
N LYS A 3 22.15 -12.82 -11.30
CA LYS A 3 23.13 -13.67 -10.58
C LYS A 3 23.97 -12.77 -9.68
N ILE A 4 23.63 -12.72 -8.39
CA ILE A 4 24.47 -12.05 -7.39
C ILE A 4 25.82 -12.76 -7.39
N SER A 5 26.90 -12.00 -7.55
CA SER A 5 28.27 -12.53 -7.55
C SER A 5 28.57 -13.28 -6.25
N ASN A 6 29.06 -14.51 -6.35
CA ASN A 6 29.45 -15.35 -5.20
C ASN A 6 30.37 -14.61 -4.21
N ARG A 7 31.20 -13.68 -4.71
CA ARG A 7 32.07 -12.81 -3.89
C ARG A 7 31.27 -11.90 -2.95
N LYS A 8 30.15 -11.32 -3.42
CA LYS A 8 29.29 -10.46 -2.59
C LYS A 8 28.63 -11.26 -1.48
N HIS A 9 28.15 -12.47 -1.77
CA HIS A 9 27.56 -13.35 -0.77
C HIS A 9 28.55 -13.77 0.32
N GLN A 10 29.77 -14.13 -0.07
CA GLN A 10 30.85 -14.46 0.87
C GLN A 10 31.23 -13.25 1.74
N SER A 11 31.33 -12.06 1.15
CA SER A 11 31.59 -10.81 1.90
C SER A 11 30.51 -10.52 2.94
N HIS A 12 29.23 -10.64 2.58
CA HIS A 12 28.13 -10.47 3.54
C HIS A 12 28.19 -11.51 4.67
N LYS A 13 28.45 -12.79 4.36
CA LYS A 13 28.59 -13.83 5.38
C LYS A 13 29.76 -13.56 6.35
N ALA A 14 30.91 -13.14 5.82
CA ALA A 14 32.08 -12.82 6.64
C ALA A 14 31.82 -11.59 7.54
N SER A 15 31.16 -10.56 7.00
CA SER A 15 30.75 -9.38 7.76
C SER A 15 29.78 -9.74 8.88
N GLN A 16 28.75 -10.54 8.59
CA GLN A 16 27.79 -11.00 9.58
C GLN A 16 28.47 -11.83 10.68
N CYS A 17 29.32 -12.79 10.30
CA CYS A 17 30.07 -13.60 11.27
C CYS A 17 30.99 -12.74 12.16
N SER A 18 31.62 -11.70 11.61
CA SER A 18 32.43 -10.76 12.39
C SER A 18 31.60 -9.97 13.39
N VAL A 19 30.42 -9.48 12.97
CA VAL A 19 29.49 -8.77 13.84
C VAL A 19 29.00 -9.69 14.96
N ASP A 20 28.63 -10.92 14.65
CA ASP A 20 28.12 -11.88 15.62
C ASP A 20 29.20 -12.27 16.64
N LYS A 21 30.46 -12.47 16.22
CA LYS A 21 31.59 -12.69 17.13
C LYS A 21 31.82 -11.52 18.08
N ARG A 22 31.72 -10.27 17.60
CA ARG A 22 31.86 -9.07 18.45
C ARG A 22 30.73 -8.99 19.47
N LYS A 23 29.49 -9.28 19.06
CA LYS A 23 28.34 -9.33 19.97
C LYS A 23 28.52 -10.41 21.05
N ALA A 24 29.00 -11.60 20.67
CA ALA A 24 29.26 -12.68 21.62
C ALA A 24 30.33 -12.29 22.64
N ALA A 25 31.46 -11.73 22.19
CA ALA A 25 32.52 -11.27 23.09
C ALA A 25 32.06 -10.13 24.01
N GLN A 26 31.24 -9.20 23.51
CA GLN A 26 30.64 -8.15 24.34
C GLN A 26 29.69 -8.75 25.39
N HIS A 27 28.84 -9.69 24.99
CA HIS A 27 27.91 -10.36 25.89
C HIS A 27 28.66 -11.12 27.00
N GLU A 28 29.72 -11.83 26.64
CA GLU A 28 30.60 -12.52 27.61
C GLU A 28 31.25 -11.52 28.59
N LYS A 29 31.73 -10.39 28.09
CA LYS A 29 32.26 -9.31 28.95
C LYS A 29 31.22 -8.80 29.94
N TYR A 30 29.99 -8.57 29.49
CA TYR A 30 28.89 -8.15 30.38
C TYR A 30 28.58 -9.20 31.44
N ILE A 31 28.57 -10.50 31.09
CA ILE A 31 28.36 -11.58 32.08
C ILE A 31 29.46 -11.54 33.16
N ILE A 32 30.72 -11.36 32.75
CA ILE A 32 31.84 -11.29 33.70
C ILE A 32 31.68 -10.08 34.63
N GLU A 33 31.32 -8.91 34.09
CA GLU A 33 31.06 -7.70 34.88
C GLU A 33 29.91 -7.92 35.88
N ILE A 34 28.79 -8.51 35.44
CA ILE A 34 27.66 -8.84 36.32
C ILE A 34 28.11 -9.75 37.46
N ASN A 35 28.84 -10.82 37.15
CA ASN A 35 29.32 -11.75 38.16
C ASN A 35 30.26 -11.07 39.17
N GLN A 36 31.13 -10.17 38.70
CA GLN A 36 32.01 -9.40 39.58
C GLN A 36 31.20 -8.48 40.50
N THR A 37 30.19 -7.78 39.98
CA THR A 37 29.31 -6.92 40.79
C THR A 37 28.49 -7.72 41.79
N MET A 38 28.00 -8.90 41.40
CA MET A 38 27.25 -9.81 42.30
C MET A 38 28.08 -10.30 43.49
N MET A 39 29.41 -10.42 43.33
CA MET A 39 30.29 -10.76 44.45
C MET A 39 30.54 -9.59 45.42
N GLN A 40 30.21 -8.36 45.02
CA GLN A 40 30.47 -7.14 45.81
C GLN A 40 29.20 -6.56 46.44
N ILE A 41 28.02 -6.97 45.98
CA ILE A 41 26.73 -6.52 46.47
C ILE A 41 26.40 -7.16 47.83
N ASN A 42 25.76 -6.40 48.71
CA ASN A 42 25.23 -6.89 49.98
C ASN A 42 23.80 -7.47 49.82
N ASP A 43 23.34 -8.22 50.82
CA ASP A 43 22.04 -8.92 50.75
C ASP A 43 20.84 -7.97 50.60
N ASP A 44 20.89 -6.78 51.22
CA ASP A 44 19.82 -5.78 51.14
C ASP A 44 19.70 -5.18 49.72
N GLU A 45 20.83 -4.84 49.10
CA GLU A 45 20.91 -4.38 47.72
C GLU A 45 20.49 -5.48 46.74
N LEU A 46 20.89 -6.72 46.99
CA LEU A 46 20.50 -7.88 46.18
C LEU A 46 18.98 -8.07 46.19
N GLN A 47 18.35 -7.88 47.35
CA GLN A 47 16.91 -7.97 47.50
C GLN A 47 16.17 -6.85 46.73
N LEU A 48 16.72 -5.62 46.71
CA LEU A 48 16.19 -4.52 45.90
C LEU A 48 16.28 -4.83 44.39
N VAL A 49 17.43 -5.31 43.93
CA VAL A 49 17.63 -5.72 42.52
C VAL A 49 16.64 -6.82 42.12
N TYR A 50 16.39 -7.79 43.00
CA TYR A 50 15.43 -8.86 42.73
C TYR A 50 13.99 -8.33 42.58
N GLN A 51 13.57 -7.42 43.45
CA GLN A 51 12.26 -6.78 43.35
C GLN A 51 12.11 -5.98 42.06
N ASP A 52 13.15 -5.24 41.64
CA ASP A 52 13.14 -4.48 40.39
C ASP A 52 13.02 -5.40 39.16
N ILE A 53 13.72 -6.53 39.12
CA ILE A 53 13.63 -7.51 38.02
C ILE A 53 12.20 -8.09 37.92
N ILE A 54 11.59 -8.41 39.07
CA ILE A 54 10.21 -8.90 39.11
C ILE A 54 9.23 -7.83 38.60
N GLN A 55 9.42 -6.56 38.97
CA GLN A 55 8.56 -5.48 38.50
C GLN A 55 8.74 -5.21 36.99
N GLN A 56 9.97 -5.28 36.48
CA GLN A 56 10.25 -5.08 35.05
C GLN A 56 9.69 -6.21 34.19
N SER A 57 9.81 -7.47 34.61
CA SER A 57 9.24 -8.62 33.88
C SER A 57 7.71 -8.56 33.83
N ASN A 58 7.07 -8.26 34.97
CA ASN A 58 5.61 -8.13 35.05
C ASN A 58 5.08 -6.91 34.29
N SER A 59 5.81 -5.79 34.25
CA SER A 59 5.39 -4.61 33.48
C SER A 59 5.55 -4.80 31.97
N GLN A 60 6.59 -5.49 31.49
CA GLN A 60 6.71 -5.83 30.07
C GLN A 60 5.57 -6.72 29.58
N GLU A 61 5.20 -7.72 30.37
CA GLU A 61 4.11 -8.63 30.00
C GLU A 61 2.74 -7.92 30.08
N LYS A 62 2.50 -7.13 31.13
CA LYS A 62 1.30 -6.27 31.24
C LYS A 62 1.18 -5.30 30.08
N ASN A 63 2.26 -4.60 29.71
CA ASN A 63 2.23 -3.64 28.60
C ASN A 63 1.92 -4.32 27.25
N LYS A 64 2.42 -5.54 27.03
CA LYS A 64 2.15 -6.31 25.82
C LYS A 64 0.70 -6.81 25.77
N VAL A 65 0.19 -7.31 26.89
CA VAL A 65 -1.21 -7.75 27.03
C VAL A 65 -2.17 -6.57 26.87
N GLU A 66 -1.88 -5.43 27.50
CA GLU A 66 -2.66 -4.20 27.34
C GLU A 66 -2.69 -3.70 25.91
N CYS A 67 -1.56 -3.72 25.19
CA CYS A 67 -1.49 -3.30 23.80
C CYS A 67 -2.38 -4.18 22.90
N HIS A 68 -2.31 -5.50 23.10
CA HIS A 68 -3.15 -6.44 22.35
C HIS A 68 -4.63 -6.25 22.67
N GLN A 69 -4.97 -6.06 23.95
CA GLN A 69 -6.35 -5.83 24.36
C GLN A 69 -6.90 -4.51 23.80
N LYS A 70 -6.12 -3.43 23.85
CA LYS A 70 -6.48 -2.13 23.24
C LYS A 70 -6.78 -2.28 21.75
N LEU A 71 -5.96 -3.05 21.02
CA LEU A 71 -6.19 -3.30 19.59
C LEU A 71 -7.48 -4.08 19.36
N ILE A 72 -7.74 -5.13 20.14
CA ILE A 72 -8.97 -5.91 20.08
C ILE A 72 -10.18 -5.01 20.34
N ASP A 73 -10.10 -4.14 21.34
CA ASP A 73 -11.18 -3.23 21.70
C ASP A 73 -11.44 -2.20 20.59
N PHE A 74 -10.40 -1.72 19.90
CA PHE A 74 -10.58 -0.88 18.71
C PHE A 74 -11.26 -1.63 17.57
N VAL A 75 -10.84 -2.85 17.28
CA VAL A 75 -11.44 -3.66 16.20
C VAL A 75 -12.90 -3.97 16.51
N LYS A 76 -13.25 -4.26 17.78
CA LYS A 76 -14.64 -4.48 18.21
C LYS A 76 -15.53 -3.24 18.07
N LYS A 77 -14.95 -2.03 18.14
CA LYS A 77 -15.68 -0.77 17.97
C LYS A 77 -15.85 -0.36 16.50
N LEU A 78 -15.20 -1.05 15.56
CA LEU A 78 -15.35 -0.74 14.14
C LEU A 78 -16.73 -1.20 13.65
N PRO A 79 -17.40 -0.41 12.80
CA PRO A 79 -18.63 -0.85 12.15
C PRO A 79 -18.35 -1.99 11.15
N ASP A 80 -19.34 -2.84 10.87
CA ASP A 80 -19.17 -4.08 10.11
C ASP A 80 -18.56 -3.88 8.71
N ASN A 81 -18.89 -2.76 8.04
CA ASN A 81 -18.32 -2.40 6.74
C ASN A 81 -16.80 -2.13 6.81
N HIS A 82 -16.30 -1.60 7.94
CA HIS A 82 -14.88 -1.37 8.18
C HIS A 82 -14.17 -2.63 8.68
N LEU A 83 -14.89 -3.54 9.35
CA LEU A 83 -14.33 -4.80 9.80
C LEU A 83 -13.82 -5.65 8.63
N LYS A 84 -14.59 -5.73 7.53
CA LYS A 84 -14.17 -6.45 6.31
C LYS A 84 -12.90 -5.86 5.69
N SER A 85 -12.80 -4.53 5.67
CA SER A 85 -11.61 -3.82 5.20
C SER A 85 -10.39 -4.08 6.11
N ALA A 86 -10.60 -4.10 7.43
CA ALA A 86 -9.55 -4.40 8.39
C ALA A 86 -9.04 -5.84 8.24
N ILE A 87 -9.92 -6.82 8.05
CA ILE A 87 -9.55 -8.22 7.79
C ILE A 87 -8.67 -8.31 6.53
N ASN A 88 -9.14 -7.71 5.43
CA ASN A 88 -8.39 -7.70 4.18
C ASN A 88 -7.01 -7.04 4.33
N LEU A 89 -6.91 -5.96 5.13
CA LEU A 89 -5.64 -5.34 5.47
C LEU A 89 -4.71 -6.31 6.20
N PHE A 90 -5.18 -6.99 7.24
CA PHE A 90 -4.38 -7.96 7.98
C PHE A 90 -3.91 -9.13 7.11
N ASP A 91 -4.75 -9.61 6.20
CA ASP A 91 -4.39 -10.66 5.25
C ASP A 91 -3.31 -10.18 4.28
N THR A 92 -3.42 -8.94 3.80
CA THR A 92 -2.43 -8.34 2.90
C THR A 92 -1.09 -8.07 3.60
N MET A 93 -1.12 -7.82 4.92
CA MET A 93 0.07 -7.66 5.76
C MET A 93 0.70 -8.98 6.20
N ARG A 94 0.26 -10.14 5.68
CA ARG A 94 0.87 -11.44 5.94
C ARG A 94 1.52 -11.99 4.67
N TYR A 95 2.55 -12.81 4.86
CA TYR A 95 3.13 -13.53 3.73
C TYR A 95 2.13 -14.57 3.22
N THR A 96 1.77 -14.50 1.94
CA THR A 96 0.84 -15.44 1.32
C THR A 96 1.52 -16.74 0.85
N LYS A 97 2.84 -16.71 0.69
CA LYS A 97 3.66 -17.81 0.13
C LYS A 97 5.02 -17.91 0.84
N GLY A 98 5.68 -19.05 0.68
CA GLY A 98 7.03 -19.31 1.18
C GLY A 98 7.09 -19.79 2.64
N GLN A 99 8.30 -19.87 3.18
CA GLN A 99 8.55 -20.40 4.54
C GLN A 99 7.92 -19.54 5.65
N ASN A 100 7.76 -18.24 5.42
CA ASN A 100 7.14 -17.32 6.38
C ASN A 100 5.62 -17.18 6.20
N LYS A 101 4.98 -18.06 5.41
CA LYS A 101 3.54 -17.95 5.11
C LYS A 101 2.71 -17.86 6.39
N GLY A 102 1.77 -16.91 6.42
CA GLY A 102 0.90 -16.64 7.57
C GLY A 102 1.52 -15.71 8.62
N ASN A 103 2.84 -15.54 8.63
CA ASN A 103 3.50 -14.58 9.51
C ASN A 103 3.27 -13.16 8.99
N LEU A 104 3.21 -12.20 9.92
CA LEU A 104 3.13 -10.78 9.61
C LEU A 104 4.40 -10.34 8.86
N LEU A 105 4.25 -9.42 7.92
CA LEU A 105 5.37 -8.78 7.23
C LEU A 105 6.37 -8.23 8.24
N SER A 106 7.67 -8.30 7.92
CA SER A 106 8.70 -7.77 8.81
C SER A 106 8.52 -6.25 9.03
N PRO A 107 8.90 -5.71 10.21
CA PRO A 107 8.82 -4.27 10.49
C PRO A 107 9.51 -3.41 9.44
N PHE A 108 10.62 -3.90 8.85
CA PHE A 108 11.29 -3.23 7.74
C PHE A 108 10.39 -3.06 6.52
N LEU A 109 9.68 -4.11 6.11
CA LEU A 109 8.77 -4.04 4.96
C LEU A 109 7.54 -3.17 5.26
N GLN A 110 7.02 -3.24 6.48
CA GLN A 110 5.93 -2.37 6.93
C GLN A 110 6.35 -0.89 6.87
N ASN A 111 7.51 -0.54 7.44
CA ASN A 111 8.06 0.81 7.42
C ASN A 111 8.35 1.28 5.98
N LYS A 112 8.87 0.39 5.13
CA LYS A 112 9.12 0.73 3.72
C LYS A 112 7.82 0.99 2.97
N ALA A 113 6.78 0.19 3.22
CA ALA A 113 5.45 0.42 2.63
C ALA A 113 4.83 1.71 3.14
N LEU A 114 4.91 2.00 4.44
CA LEU A 114 4.45 3.26 5.03
C LEU A 114 5.18 4.47 4.44
N ASN A 115 6.51 4.42 4.33
CA ASN A 115 7.31 5.48 3.73
C ASN A 115 6.97 5.66 2.25
N PHE A 116 6.73 4.57 1.53
CA PHE A 116 6.26 4.63 0.14
C PHE A 116 4.89 5.31 0.05
N ILE A 117 3.93 4.93 0.88
CA ILE A 117 2.60 5.57 0.94
C ILE A 117 2.73 7.07 1.25
N ASN A 118 3.50 7.42 2.27
CA ASN A 118 3.71 8.82 2.66
C ASN A 118 4.38 9.65 1.58
N SER A 119 5.30 9.06 0.81
CA SER A 119 5.99 9.76 -0.29
C SER A 119 5.23 9.75 -1.62
N SER A 120 4.35 8.77 -1.85
CA SER A 120 3.64 8.58 -3.13
C SER A 120 2.19 9.08 -3.11
N LEU A 121 1.46 8.91 -2.00
CA LEU A 121 0.05 9.29 -1.87
C LEU A 121 -0.13 10.66 -1.22
N TYR A 122 0.88 11.17 -0.50
CA TYR A 122 0.92 12.54 0.00
C TYR A 122 2.11 13.29 -0.59
N LYS A 123 1.88 14.05 -1.67
CA LYS A 123 2.72 15.23 -1.88
C LYS A 123 2.33 16.22 -0.79
N VAL A 124 3.04 16.20 0.33
CA VAL A 124 3.01 17.27 1.34
C VAL A 124 3.22 18.59 0.60
N GLY A 125 2.12 19.32 0.33
CA GLY A 125 2.14 20.59 -0.39
C GLY A 125 1.20 20.74 -1.59
N GLN A 126 0.49 19.70 -2.07
CA GLN A 126 -0.59 19.90 -3.04
C GLN A 126 -1.95 20.05 -2.36
N ASP A 127 -2.23 21.30 -1.99
CA ASP A 127 -3.57 21.79 -1.66
C ASP A 127 -4.58 21.41 -2.76
N SER A 128 -5.78 20.97 -2.39
CA SER A 128 -6.85 20.61 -3.33
C SER A 128 -7.15 21.75 -4.30
N ASP A 129 -7.01 22.99 -3.85
CA ASP A 129 -7.25 24.17 -4.67
C ASP A 129 -6.16 24.37 -5.74
N SER A 130 -4.94 23.92 -5.48
CA SER A 130 -3.86 23.89 -6.46
C SER A 130 -4.15 22.86 -7.56
N LEU A 131 -4.64 21.68 -7.19
CA LEU A 131 -5.00 20.64 -8.15
C LEU A 131 -6.19 21.05 -9.03
N ILE A 132 -7.22 21.68 -8.44
CA ILE A 132 -8.38 22.21 -9.16
C ILE A 132 -7.94 23.31 -10.15
N ARG A 133 -7.08 24.24 -9.72
CA ARG A 133 -6.54 25.31 -10.58
C ARG A 133 -5.75 24.76 -11.77
N ASN A 134 -4.88 23.78 -11.54
CA ASN A 134 -4.09 23.16 -12.61
C ASN A 134 -4.97 22.44 -13.64
N ASN A 135 -5.98 21.69 -13.18
CA ASN A 135 -6.94 21.03 -14.07
C ASN A 135 -7.75 22.04 -14.89
N LYS A 136 -8.16 23.17 -14.30
CA LYS A 136 -8.84 24.26 -15.03
C LYS A 136 -7.93 24.89 -16.09
N ALA A 137 -6.68 25.18 -15.74
CA ALA A 137 -5.70 25.74 -16.68
C ALA A 137 -5.42 24.79 -17.86
N LEU A 138 -5.33 23.48 -17.59
CA LEU A 138 -5.11 22.47 -18.62
C LEU A 138 -6.32 22.35 -19.57
N LYS A 139 -7.55 22.36 -19.05
CA LYS A 139 -8.77 22.39 -19.87
C LYS A 139 -8.82 23.60 -20.79
N ASN A 140 -8.44 24.77 -20.28
CA ASN A 140 -8.39 25.99 -21.09
C ASN A 140 -7.36 25.88 -22.21
N LYS A 141 -6.16 25.34 -21.94
CA LYS A 141 -5.14 25.11 -22.97
C LYS A 141 -5.61 24.14 -24.06
N LEU A 142 -6.29 23.06 -23.68
CA LEU A 142 -6.88 22.10 -24.64
C LEU A 142 -7.97 22.75 -25.48
N HIS A 143 -8.82 23.58 -24.89
CA HIS A 143 -9.85 24.32 -25.62
C HIS A 143 -9.24 25.29 -26.63
N VAL A 144 -8.20 26.03 -26.23
CA VAL A 144 -7.46 26.92 -27.15
C VAL A 144 -6.82 26.11 -28.28
N ALA A 145 -6.16 24.99 -27.98
CA ALA A 145 -5.59 24.12 -29.00
C ALA A 145 -6.65 23.59 -29.98
N HIS A 146 -7.82 23.19 -29.47
CA HIS A 146 -8.94 22.74 -30.30
C HIS A 146 -9.45 23.85 -31.23
N ILE A 147 -9.61 25.08 -30.73
CA ILE A 147 -9.99 26.23 -31.56
C ILE A 147 -8.94 26.49 -32.64
N VAL A 148 -7.65 26.49 -32.29
CA VAL A 148 -6.56 26.71 -33.24
C VAL A 148 -6.55 25.63 -34.32
N MET A 149 -6.75 24.37 -33.94
CA MET A 149 -6.83 23.25 -34.89
C MET A 149 -8.03 23.41 -35.84
N ASN A 150 -9.22 23.74 -35.34
CA ASN A 150 -10.40 23.92 -36.18
C ASN A 150 -10.24 25.12 -37.14
N ASN A 151 -9.71 26.25 -36.65
CA ASN A 151 -9.47 27.42 -37.50
C ASN A 151 -8.39 27.14 -38.55
N PHE A 152 -7.36 26.37 -38.19
CA PHE A 152 -6.34 25.93 -39.13
C PHE A 152 -6.94 25.01 -40.19
N GLU A 153 -7.78 24.05 -39.81
CA GLU A 153 -8.48 23.17 -40.75
C GLU A 153 -9.36 23.97 -41.72
N GLU A 154 -10.17 24.90 -41.23
CA GLU A 154 -11.00 25.75 -42.08
C GLU A 154 -10.17 26.65 -43.01
N SER A 155 -9.03 27.15 -42.56
CA SER A 155 -8.16 28.03 -43.36
C SER A 155 -7.33 27.25 -44.38
N ALA A 156 -6.83 26.07 -44.02
CA ALA A 156 -5.93 25.27 -44.85
C ALA A 156 -6.70 24.42 -45.88
N PHE A 157 -7.88 23.89 -45.51
CA PHE A 157 -8.65 22.97 -46.34
C PHE A 157 -9.98 23.56 -46.82
N GLY A 158 -10.33 24.78 -46.39
CA GLY A 158 -11.66 25.34 -46.60
C GLY A 158 -12.70 24.63 -45.73
N LYS A 159 -13.93 25.14 -45.72
CA LYS A 159 -15.05 24.47 -45.03
C LYS A 159 -15.37 23.16 -45.75
N LEU A 160 -14.85 22.04 -45.24
CA LEU A 160 -15.20 20.72 -45.74
C LEU A 160 -16.70 20.50 -45.49
N MET A 161 -17.50 20.64 -46.55
CA MET A 161 -18.85 20.10 -46.57
C MET A 161 -18.70 18.60 -46.31
N LEU A 162 -19.29 18.13 -45.22
CA LEU A 162 -19.36 16.71 -44.89
C LEU A 162 -20.23 16.03 -45.97
N VAL A 163 -19.66 15.77 -47.15
CA VAL A 163 -20.31 14.98 -48.19
C VAL A 163 -20.28 13.56 -47.68
N GLY A 164 -21.47 13.06 -47.34
CA GLY A 164 -21.66 11.88 -46.51
C GLY A 164 -20.86 10.66 -46.97
N PHE A 165 -20.22 10.00 -46.01
CA PHE A 165 -20.09 8.55 -46.07
C PHE A 165 -21.52 8.00 -46.06
N THR A 166 -22.07 7.72 -47.24
CA THR A 166 -23.34 7.03 -47.37
C THR A 166 -23.16 5.65 -46.77
N ASN A 167 -24.00 5.34 -45.78
CA ASN A 167 -24.09 4.04 -45.15
C ASN A 167 -24.32 2.97 -46.23
N CYS A 168 -23.39 2.02 -46.37
CA CYS A 168 -23.70 0.73 -46.98
C CYS A 168 -24.65 -0.03 -46.05
N THR A 169 -25.95 0.28 -46.13
CA THR A 169 -26.99 -0.57 -45.56
C THR A 169 -27.11 -1.81 -46.41
N SER A 170 -26.74 -2.97 -45.85
CA SER A 170 -26.96 -4.25 -46.49
C SER A 170 -28.46 -4.50 -46.65
N SER A 171 -28.87 -4.85 -47.87
CA SER A 171 -30.20 -5.39 -48.15
C SER A 171 -30.41 -6.65 -47.32
N LYS A 172 -31.37 -6.61 -46.39
CA LYS A 172 -32.10 -7.80 -45.94
C LYS A 172 -33.52 -7.70 -46.48
N SER A 173 -33.77 -8.56 -47.47
CA SER A 173 -35.09 -8.87 -47.99
C SER A 173 -35.98 -9.51 -46.91
N SER A 174 -37.27 -9.24 -47.07
CA SER A 174 -38.43 -9.64 -46.29
C SER A 174 -38.57 -11.15 -46.04
N LEU A 175 -38.97 -11.52 -44.82
CA LEU A 175 -39.75 -12.73 -44.56
C LEU A 175 -40.72 -12.55 -43.36
N PHE A 176 -42.01 -12.51 -43.71
CA PHE A 176 -43.21 -12.99 -42.99
C PHE A 176 -43.61 -12.53 -41.57
N GLY A 177 -44.89 -12.10 -41.50
CA GLY A 177 -45.79 -12.13 -40.33
C GLY A 177 -46.06 -10.76 -39.72
N VAL A 178 -47.28 -10.27 -39.45
CA VAL A 178 -48.62 -10.87 -39.32
C VAL A 178 -49.65 -9.72 -39.36
N GLY A 179 -50.82 -9.91 -39.97
CA GLY A 179 -52.09 -9.52 -39.34
C GLY A 179 -52.81 -8.21 -39.72
N THR A 180 -53.98 -8.41 -40.35
CA THR A 180 -55.26 -7.67 -40.20
C THR A 180 -55.60 -6.47 -41.11
N SER A 181 -56.32 -6.83 -42.19
CA SER A 181 -57.60 -6.32 -42.70
C SER A 181 -58.13 -4.93 -42.26
N ARG A 182 -58.34 -4.04 -43.25
CA ARG A 182 -59.69 -3.53 -43.59
C ARG A 182 -59.69 -2.72 -44.90
N CYS A 183 -60.46 -3.18 -45.88
CA CYS A 183 -60.91 -2.41 -47.04
C CYS A 183 -62.22 -1.70 -46.69
N ILE A 184 -62.36 -0.42 -47.04
CA ILE A 184 -63.66 0.21 -47.28
C ILE A 184 -63.53 1.03 -48.57
N GLN A 185 -64.20 0.58 -49.62
CA GLN A 185 -64.59 1.39 -50.77
C GLN A 185 -65.77 2.28 -50.36
N GLN A 186 -65.78 3.54 -50.81
CA GLN A 186 -67.03 4.24 -51.09
C GLN A 186 -66.96 4.86 -52.49
N LYS A 187 -68.11 4.77 -53.15
CA LYS A 187 -68.45 5.17 -54.51
C LYS A 187 -68.21 6.63 -54.80
#